data_AF-A0A831SH41-F1
#
_entry.id   AF-A0A831SH41-F1
#
_cell.length_a   1.000
_cell.length_b   1.000
_cell.length_c   1.000
_cell.angle_alpha   90.00
_cell.angle_beta   90.00
_cell.angle_gamma   90.00
#
_symmetry.space_group_name_H-M   'P 1'
#
loop_
_entity.id
_entity.type
_entity.pdbx_description
1 polymer ?
#
loop_
_entity_poly.entity_id
_entity_poly.type
_entity_poly.pdbx_seq_one_letter_code
_entity_poly.pdbx_strand_id
1 'polypeptide(L)' 'MEIKILRDKAKEIEIEVQEQDETILNPLKEKLLQNDDVVYVEYSREHPLLSNPKIYLKVK' A
#
# COMPACT_ATOMS: atom_id res chain seq x y z
N MET A 1 6.04 11.77 6.64
CA MET A 1 5.76 10.42 6.11
C MET A 1 6.41 9.42 7.03
N GLU A 2 5.61 8.67 7.78
CA GLU A 2 6.05 7.54 8.58
C GLU A 2 5.44 6.26 8.00
N ILE A 3 6.25 5.21 7.89
CA ILE A 3 5.82 3.91 7.37
C ILE A 3 5.97 2.88 8.48
N LYS A 4 4.89 2.15 8.75
CA LYS A 4 4.89 1.06 9.71
C LYS A 4 4.63 -0.25 8.98
N ILE A 5 5.51 -1.23 9.16
CA ILE A 5 5.30 -2.59 8.64
C ILE A 5 4.28 -3.29 9.54
N LEU A 6 3.15 -3.71 8.96
CA LEU A 6 2.11 -4.48 9.64
C LEU A 6 2.32 -5.98 9.46
N ARG A 7 2.75 -6.40 8.26
CA ARG A 7 3.04 -7.79 7.92
C ARG A 7 4.19 -7.85 6.93
N ASP A 8 5.09 -8.79 7.16
CA ASP A 8 6.20 -9.10 6.28
C ASP A 8 6.26 -10.61 6.06
N LYS A 9 6.11 -11.03 4.81
CA LYS A 9 6.24 -12.42 4.35
C LYS A 9 7.06 -12.43 3.08
N ALA A 10 7.61 -13.59 2.75
CA ALA A 10 8.55 -13.76 1.63
C ALA A 10 8.13 -13.12 0.28
N LYS A 11 6.82 -13.01 0.00
CA LYS A 11 6.28 -12.43 -1.25
C LYS A 11 5.14 -11.43 -1.03
N GLU A 12 4.90 -11.05 0.21
CA GLU A 12 3.77 -10.21 0.59
C GLU A 12 4.19 -9.24 1.69
N ILE A 13 3.87 -7.98 1.50
CA ILE A 13 4.10 -6.95 2.52
C ILE A 13 2.81 -6.14 2.71
N GLU A 14 2.53 -5.82 3.97
CA GLU A 14 1.47 -4.89 4.34
C GLU A 14 2.09 -3.77 5.17
N ILE A 15 1.89 -2.54 4.71
CA ILE A 15 2.41 -1.33 5.35
C ILE A 15 1.29 -0.34 5.65
N GLU A 16 1.36 0.31 6.79
CA GLU A 16 0.57 1.49 7.10
C GLU A 16 1.38 2.74 6.76
N VAL A 17 0.79 3.66 6.02
CA VAL A 17 1.45 4.91 5.62
C VAL A 17 0.73 6.08 6.28
N GLN A 18 1.40 6.75 7.22
CA GLN A 18 0.78 7.82 7.99
C GLN A 18 0.70 9.13 7.19
N GLU A 19 -0.40 9.85 7.39
CA GLU A 19 -0.62 11.21 6.84
C GLU A 19 -0.56 11.28 5.30
N GLN A 20 -0.93 10.21 4.59
CA GLN A 20 -0.98 10.21 3.12
C GLN A 20 -2.41 10.01 2.62
N ASP A 21 -2.72 10.68 1.52
CA ASP A 21 -4.03 10.67 0.86
C ASP A 21 -3.95 10.11 -0.58
N GLU A 22 -5.07 10.16 -1.32
CA GLU A 22 -5.16 9.61 -2.67
C GLU A 22 -4.14 10.23 -3.64
N THR A 23 -3.66 11.45 -3.39
CA THR A 23 -2.72 12.17 -4.25
C THR A 23 -1.39 11.42 -4.39
N ILE A 24 -0.96 10.72 -3.35
CA ILE A 24 0.25 9.89 -3.35
C ILE A 24 -0.09 8.41 -3.57
N LEU A 25 -1.17 7.91 -2.96
CA LEU A 25 -1.50 6.49 -3.00
C LEU A 25 -1.93 6.02 -4.40
N ASN A 26 -2.69 6.84 -5.15
CA ASN A 26 -3.14 6.45 -6.50
C ASN A 26 -1.97 6.34 -7.49
N PRO A 27 -1.09 7.35 -7.66
CA PRO A 27 0.06 7.21 -8.56
C PRO A 27 1.00 6.09 -8.14
N LEU A 28 1.19 5.86 -6.84
CA LEU A 28 2.01 4.76 -6.34
C LEU A 28 1.43 3.41 -6.75
N LYS A 29 0.12 3.20 -6.53
CA LYS A 29 -0.59 1.99 -6.95
C LYS A 29 -0.48 1.78 -8.47
N GLU A 30 -0.77 2.81 -9.26
CA GLU A 30 -0.66 2.73 -10.72
C GLU A 30 0.76 2.38 -11.16
N LYS A 31 1.78 2.98 -10.52
CA LYS A 31 3.17 2.69 -10.84
C LYS A 31 3.58 1.26 -10.48
N LEU A 32 3.08 0.73 -9.36
CA LEU A 32 3.32 -0.64 -8.93
C LEU A 32 2.63 -1.66 -9.87
N LEU A 33 1.42 -1.36 -10.33
CA LEU A 33 0.70 -2.20 -11.30
C LEU A 33 1.39 -2.31 -12.66
N GLN A 34 2.26 -1.36 -13.01
CA GLN A 34 3.08 -1.44 -14.24
C GLN A 34 4.30 -2.36 -14.10
N ASN A 35 4.62 -2.85 -12.90
CA ASN A 35 5.74 -3.74 -12.69
C ASN A 35 5.29 -5.20 -12.85
N ASP A 36 5.91 -5.90 -13.81
CA ASP A 36 5.57 -7.29 -14.13
C ASP A 36 5.74 -8.24 -12.94
N ASP A 37 6.59 -7.93 -11.95
CA ASP A 37 6.78 -8.77 -10.76
C ASP A 37 5.67 -8.59 -9.71
N VAL A 38 4.80 -7.59 -9.88
CA VAL A 38 3.66 -7.35 -9.00
C VAL A 38 2.48 -8.21 -9.43
N VAL A 39 2.05 -9.07 -8.52
CA VAL A 39 0.87 -9.93 -8.71
C VAL A 39 -0.39 -9.20 -8.27
N TYR A 40 -0.31 -8.43 -7.19
CA TYR A 40 -1.44 -7.67 -6.67
C TYR A 40 -0.96 -6.49 -5.83
N VAL A 41 -1.62 -5.34 -5.98
CA VAL A 41 -1.44 -4.18 -5.11
C VAL A 41 -2.78 -3.49 -4.90
N GLU A 42 -3.06 -3.18 -3.65
CA GLU A 42 -4.23 -2.38 -3.28
C GLU A 42 -3.91 -1.58 -2.01
N TYR A 43 -4.57 -0.44 -1.86
CA TYR A 43 -4.62 0.24 -0.57
C TYR A 43 -6.06 0.26 -0.06
N SER A 44 -6.20 0.18 1.26
CA SER A 44 -7.49 0.30 1.93
C SER A 44 -7.40 1.26 3.09
N ARG A 45 -8.51 1.92 3.37
CA ARG A 45 -8.72 2.72 4.58
C ARG A 45 -10.00 2.24 5.24
N GLU A 46 -9.90 1.92 6.51
CA GLU A 46 -11.01 1.39 7.31
C GLU A 46 -12.05 2.48 7.58
N HIS A 47 -11.59 3.68 7.97
CA HIS A 47 -12.37 4.89 8.05
C HIS A 47 -11.76 6.00 7.17
N PRO A 48 -12.53 6.65 6.27
CA PRO A 48 -11.99 7.63 5.30
C PRO A 48 -11.22 8.80 5.92
N LEU A 49 -11.60 9.25 7.12
CA LEU A 49 -11.06 10.44 7.77
C LEU A 49 -10.16 10.14 8.99
N LEU A 50 -10.31 8.96 9.59
CA LEU A 50 -9.69 8.63 10.89
C LEU A 50 -8.62 7.54 10.79
N SER A 51 -8.60 6.78 9.70
CA SER A 51 -7.66 5.68 9.52
C SER A 51 -6.56 6.06 8.55
N ASN A 52 -5.33 5.71 8.91
CA ASN A 52 -4.23 5.70 7.96
C ASN A 52 -4.47 4.63 6.87
N PRO A 53 -4.08 4.90 5.63
CA PRO A 53 -4.09 3.90 4.56
C PRO A 53 -3.15 2.74 4.86
N LYS A 54 -3.62 1.53 4.57
CA LYS A 54 -2.84 0.30 4.57
C LYS A 54 -2.64 -0.13 3.12
N ILE A 55 -1.40 -0.26 2.70
CA ILE A 55 -1.02 -0.77 1.38
C ILE A 55 -0.66 -2.24 1.54
N TYR A 56 -1.31 -3.09 0.76
CA TYR A 56 -0.95 -4.50 0.63
C TYR A 56 -0.36 -4.72 -0.76
N LEU A 57 0.83 -5.32 -0.79
CA LEU A 57 1.56 -5.64 -2.02
C LEU A 57 1.94 -7.12 -2.02
N LYS A 58 1.71 -7.78 -3.15
CA LYS A 58 2.10 -9.16 -3.42
C LYS A 58 2.89 -9.23 -4.71
N VAL A 59 3.99 -9.96 -4.67
CA VAL A 59 4.89 -10.18 -5.81
C VAL A 59 4.96 -11.67 -6.20
N LYS A 60 5.57 -11.94 -7.36
CA LYS A 60 5.69 -13.28 -7.96
C LYS A 60 6.39 -14.30 -7.08
#